data_AF-A0AA50HBT5-F1
#
_entry.id   AF-A0AA50HBT5-F1
#
_cell.length_a   1.000
_cell.length_b   1.000
_cell.length_c   1.000
_cell.angle_alpha   90.00
_cell.angle_beta   90.00
_cell.angle_gamma   90.00
#
_symmetry.space_group_name_H-M   'P 1'
#
loop_
_entity.id
_entity.type
_entity.pdbx_description
1 polymer ?
#
loop_
_entity_poly.entity_id
_entity_poly.type
_entity_poly.pdbx_seq_one_letter_code
_entity_poly.pdbx_strand_id
1 'polypeptide(L)' 'MGKQTITIIQTFRTERRITVEVDAEDHERVIEKFESGSAEVPVFDDPRWKTEWNLQSEDYE' A
#
# COMPACT_ATOMS: atom_id res chain seq x y z
N MET A 1 26.64 7.87 38.26
CA MET A 1 25.46 7.61 37.41
C MET A 1 25.96 7.09 36.08
N GLY A 2 25.67 5.84 35.75
CA GLY A 2 26.15 5.18 34.53
C GLY A 2 25.38 5.65 33.30
N LYS A 3 26.04 5.69 32.14
CA LYS A 3 25.37 5.94 30.86
C LYS A 3 24.58 4.69 30.47
N GLN A 4 23.35 4.88 30.05
CA GLN A 4 22.53 3.83 29.42
C GLN A 4 22.36 4.17 27.94
N THR A 5 22.27 3.12 27.13
CA THR A 5 22.03 3.21 25.69
C THR A 5 20.59 2.77 25.42
N ILE A 6 19.85 3.56 24.66
CA ILE A 6 18.55 3.19 24.11
C ILE A 6 18.64 3.20 22.58
N THR A 7 17.85 2.36 21.92
CA THR A 7 17.73 2.33 20.46
C THR A 7 16.33 2.79 20.07
N ILE A 8 16.25 3.71 19.10
CA ILE A 8 14.98 4.22 18.57
C ILE A 8 14.86 3.71 17.13
N ILE A 9 13.75 3.04 16.83
CA ILE A 9 13.43 2.56 15.48
C ILE A 9 12.25 3.35 14.93
N GLN A 10 12.45 3.97 13.76
CA GLN A 10 11.42 4.66 13.01
C GLN A 10 11.25 4.01 11.63
N THR A 11 10.03 3.58 11.31
CA THR A 11 9.72 2.96 10.01
C THR A 11 8.85 3.88 9.16
N PHE A 12 9.38 4.26 7.98
CA PHE A 12 8.67 5.05 6.98
C PHE A 12 8.11 4.12 5.89
N ARG A 13 6.79 4.16 5.66
CA ARG A 13 6.14 3.36 4.61
C ARG A 13 5.44 4.28 3.61
N THR A 14 5.72 4.05 2.33
CA THR A 14 4.96 4.63 1.22
C THR A 14 3.87 3.65 0.80
N GLU A 15 2.65 4.14 0.67
CA GLU A 15 1.54 3.36 0.13
C GLU A 15 0.94 4.10 -1.07
N ARG A 16 0.70 3.39 -2.17
CA ARG A 16 0.01 3.92 -3.35
C ARG A 16 -1.32 3.22 -3.48
N ARG A 17 -2.41 3.98 -3.56
CA ARG A 17 -3.78 3.48 -3.67
C ARG A 17 -4.42 4.00 -4.97
N ILE A 18 -5.09 3.12 -5.69
CA ILE A 18 -5.99 3.47 -6.78
C ILE A 18 -7.30 2.71 -6.57
N THR A 19 -8.41 3.37 -6.86
CA THR A 19 -9.73 2.74 -6.89
C THR A 19 -10.20 2.81 -8.32
N VAL A 20 -10.54 1.67 -8.89
CA VAL A 20 -11.05 1.57 -10.27
C VAL A 20 -12.46 1.04 -10.25
N GLU A 21 -13.32 1.68 -11.04
CA GLU A 21 -14.65 1.17 -11.33
C GLU A 21 -14.53 0.17 -12.48
N VAL A 22 -15.08 -1.02 -12.29
CA VAL A 22 -15.07 -2.08 -13.28
C VAL A 22 -16.48 -2.60 -13.46
N ASP A 23 -16.88 -2.79 -14.71
CA ASP A 23 -18.16 -3.41 -15.04
C ASP A 23 -18.02 -4.92 -14.88
N ALA A 24 -18.69 -5.47 -13.86
CA ALA A 24 -18.68 -6.89 -13.57
C ALA A 24 -19.98 -7.31 -12.89
N GLU A 25 -20.36 -8.56 -13.16
CA GLU A 25 -21.56 -9.18 -12.59
C GLU A 25 -21.46 -9.39 -11.08
N ASP A 26 -20.25 -9.62 -10.54
CA ASP A 26 -19.98 -9.78 -9.11
C ASP A 26 -18.51 -9.43 -8.75
N HIS A 27 -18.28 -9.02 -7.49
CA HIS A 27 -16.98 -8.62 -6.97
C HIS A 27 -15.95 -9.76 -6.96
N GLU A 28 -16.35 -11.01 -6.69
CA GLU A 28 -15.43 -12.16 -6.69
C GLU A 28 -14.87 -12.42 -8.09
N ARG A 29 -15.73 -12.27 -9.12
CA ARG A 29 -15.34 -12.40 -10.52
C ARG A 29 -14.39 -11.30 -11.00
N VAL A 30 -14.46 -10.12 -10.39
CA VAL A 30 -13.48 -9.05 -10.63
C VAL A 30 -12.11 -9.51 -10.17
N ILE A 31 -12.00 -9.99 -8.93
CA ILE A 31 -10.72 -10.40 -8.33
C ILE A 31 -10.09 -11.53 -9.15
N GLU A 32 -10.85 -12.57 -9.51
CA GLU A 32 -10.36 -13.67 -10.34
C GLU A 32 -9.81 -13.19 -11.70
N LYS A 33 -10.45 -12.19 -12.33
CA LYS A 33 -9.98 -11.61 -13.60
C LYS A 33 -8.69 -10.80 -13.44
N PHE A 34 -8.55 -10.06 -12.34
CA PHE A 34 -7.32 -9.34 -12.02
C PHE A 34 -6.16 -10.30 -11.72
N GLU A 35 -6.40 -11.37 -10.94
CA GLU A 35 -5.39 -12.39 -10.63
C GLU A 35 -4.96 -13.20 -11.85
N SER A 36 -5.90 -13.51 -12.74
CA SER A 36 -5.61 -14.21 -14.00
C SER A 36 -4.94 -13.32 -15.06
N GLY A 37 -4.81 -12.00 -14.82
CA GLY A 37 -4.27 -11.04 -15.79
C GLY A 37 -5.20 -10.77 -16.98
N SER A 38 -6.46 -11.16 -16.88
CA SER A 38 -7.49 -11.00 -17.92
C SER A 38 -8.20 -9.65 -17.84
N ALA A 39 -8.02 -8.91 -16.73
CA ALA A 39 -8.50 -7.54 -16.56
C ALA A 39 -7.39 -6.53 -16.85
N GLU A 40 -7.76 -5.37 -17.39
CA GLU A 40 -6.85 -4.25 -17.56
C GLU A 40 -6.49 -3.68 -16.18
N VAL A 41 -5.23 -3.87 -15.77
CA VAL A 41 -4.71 -3.33 -14.52
C VAL A 41 -4.14 -1.94 -14.77
N PRO A 42 -4.44 -0.93 -13.93
CA PRO A 42 -3.83 0.38 -14.06
C PRO A 42 -2.31 0.28 -14.05
N VAL A 43 -1.69 0.93 -15.02
CA VAL A 43 -0.23 1.03 -15.05
C VAL A 43 0.27 1.74 -13.79
N PHE A 44 1.47 1.40 -13.35
CA PHE A 44 2.06 1.97 -12.12
C PHE A 44 2.24 3.51 -12.18
N ASP A 45 2.26 4.07 -13.39
CA ASP A 45 2.38 5.50 -13.65
C ASP A 45 1.01 6.21 -13.82
N ASP A 46 -0.11 5.51 -13.60
CA ASP A 46 -1.45 6.10 -13.78
C ASP A 46 -1.62 7.34 -12.87
N PRO A 47 -2.00 8.50 -13.42
CA PRO A 47 -2.08 9.75 -12.66
C PRO A 47 -3.16 9.73 -11.57
N ARG A 48 -4.06 8.74 -11.58
CA ARG A 48 -5.10 8.54 -10.55
C ARG A 48 -4.56 7.88 -9.28
N TRP A 49 -3.33 7.33 -9.31
CA TRP A 49 -2.68 6.81 -8.12
C TRP A 49 -2.52 7.92 -7.09
N LYS A 50 -3.06 7.69 -5.89
CA LYS A 50 -2.79 8.53 -4.73
C LYS A 50 -1.66 7.92 -3.93
N THR A 51 -0.61 8.71 -3.67
CA THR A 51 0.54 8.28 -2.86
C THR A 51 0.43 8.91 -1.48
N GLU A 52 0.45 8.09 -0.45
CA GLU A 52 0.43 8.52 0.94
C GLU A 52 1.72 8.07 1.65
N TRP A 53 2.29 8.96 2.45
CA TRP A 53 3.44 8.69 3.29
C TRP A 53 2.98 8.62 4.73
N ASN A 54 3.12 7.45 5.36
CA ASN A 54 2.73 7.26 6.74
C ASN A 54 3.94 6.82 7.58
N LEU A 55 4.08 7.45 8.73
CA LEU A 55 4.98 7.00 9.79
C LEU A 55 4.20 6.01 10.66
N GLN A 56 4.53 4.72 10.60
CA GLN A 56 3.73 3.70 11.27
C GLN A 56 4.16 3.42 12.72
N SER A 57 5.40 3.69 13.11
CA SER A 57 5.85 3.47 14.50
C SER A 57 7.10 4.26 14.87
N GLU A 58 7.14 4.69 16.14
CA GLU A 58 8.32 5.11 16.88
C GLU A 58 8.43 4.13 18.06
N ASP A 59 9.39 3.20 17.98
CA ASP A 59 9.58 2.13 18.97
C ASP A 59 10.88 2.33 19.77
N TYR A 60 10.92 1.81 21.00
CA TYR A 60 12.00 2.02 21.97
C TYR A 60 12.50 0.67 22.49
N GLU A 61 13.76 0.33 22.19
CA GLU A 61 14.47 -0.87 22.69
C GLU A 61 15.56 -0.53 23.71
#